data_AF-C0CNB9-F1
#
_entry.id   AF-C0CNB9-F1
#
_cell.length_a   1.000
_cell.length_b   1.000
_cell.length_c   1.000
_cell.angle_alpha   90.00
_cell.angle_beta   90.00
_cell.angle_gamma   90.00
#
_symmetry.space_group_name_H-M   'P 1'
#
loop_
_entity.id
_entity.type
_entity.pdbx_description
1 polymer ?
#
loop_
_entity_poly.entity_id
_entity_poly.type
_entity_poly.pdbx_seq_one_letter_code
_entity_poly.pdbx_strand_id
1 'polypeptide(L)'
;MPNSPKMLIYKQLQIDILACNSSTRTDICFQKHALMFYATSHGMDELLREIMLINRLLLIFYSRSVKIKKTTVISEKEIIAMENTKIDRRVRKTKALLLKGLTQLMEEKDVNHISVRELTDLVDLNRGTFYLHYRDIFDMVNQVEDELFQQFDELFHENASGDDSTTTTLTVLTNVFTFLANNEKTVRAFMGPHGDLTFINRLKELVKTRVRHSWEDRGMAPDKFEYFFAYTAAGCIGLMEAWLRGGFQESAEEMASLADVLLLNGIHPLLK
;
A
#
# COMPACT_ATOMS: atom_id res chain seq x y z
N MET A 1 -29.86 -47.47 29.92
CA MET A 1 -30.16 -46.32 29.03
C MET A 1 -29.41 -45.09 29.51
N PRO A 2 -28.46 -44.52 28.75
CA PRO A 2 -27.59 -43.45 29.23
C PRO A 2 -27.96 -42.09 28.63
N ASN A 3 -29.23 -41.65 28.74
CA ASN A 3 -29.67 -40.32 28.34
C ASN A 3 -30.92 -39.88 29.14
N SER A 4 -30.75 -39.61 30.44
CA SER A 4 -31.75 -38.85 31.20
C SER A 4 -31.32 -37.38 31.29
N PRO A 5 -32.26 -36.40 31.27
CA PRO A 5 -31.93 -34.97 31.37
C PRO A 5 -31.08 -34.63 32.60
N LYS A 6 -31.25 -35.38 33.70
CA LYS A 6 -30.44 -35.28 34.91
C LYS A 6 -28.96 -35.62 34.67
N MET A 7 -28.67 -36.58 33.80
CA MET A 7 -27.30 -36.97 33.47
C MET A 7 -26.61 -35.96 32.55
N LEU A 8 -27.36 -35.27 31.68
CA LEU A 8 -26.84 -34.17 30.86
C LEU A 8 -26.46 -32.95 31.70
N ILE A 9 -27.30 -32.59 32.67
CA ILE A 9 -27.04 -31.50 33.61
C ILE A 9 -25.79 -31.81 34.45
N TYR A 10 -25.64 -33.06 34.88
CA TYR A 10 -24.46 -33.51 35.63
C TYR A 10 -23.17 -33.45 34.80
N LYS A 11 -23.22 -33.85 33.53
CA LYS A 11 -22.08 -33.73 32.60
C LYS A 11 -21.72 -32.27 32.32
N GLN A 12 -22.69 -31.39 32.15
CA GLN A 12 -22.44 -29.97 31.93
C GLN A 12 -21.80 -29.33 33.18
N LEU A 13 -22.27 -29.68 34.37
CA LEU A 13 -21.67 -29.25 35.64
C LEU A 13 -20.23 -29.74 35.79
N GLN A 14 -19.90 -30.96 35.40
CA GLN A 14 -18.52 -31.47 35.41
C GLN A 14 -17.60 -30.70 34.45
N ILE A 15 -18.09 -30.36 33.25
CA ILE A 15 -17.34 -29.57 32.25
C ILE A 15 -17.06 -28.17 32.79
N ASP A 16 -18.05 -27.53 33.39
CA ASP A 16 -17.92 -26.17 33.93
C ASP A 16 -17.00 -26.12 35.16
N ILE A 17 -16.89 -27.21 35.94
CA ILE A 17 -15.94 -27.35 37.05
C ILE A 17 -14.50 -27.52 36.54
N LEU A 18 -14.29 -28.33 35.51
CA LEU A 18 -12.97 -28.49 34.88
C LEU A 18 -12.46 -27.17 34.28
N ALA A 19 -13.36 -26.37 33.69
CA ALA A 19 -13.04 -25.03 33.20
C ALA A 19 -12.74 -24.01 34.33
N CYS A 20 -13.17 -24.28 35.56
CA CYS A 20 -12.95 -23.41 36.71
C CYS A 20 -11.56 -23.61 37.36
N ASN A 21 -11.00 -24.83 37.29
CA ASN A 21 -9.66 -25.16 37.82
C ASN A 21 -8.50 -24.46 37.09
N SER A 22 -8.76 -23.83 35.94
CA SER A 22 -7.76 -23.03 35.21
C SER A 22 -7.84 -21.52 35.52
N SER A 23 -8.67 -21.09 36.47
CA SER A 23 -8.81 -19.67 36.84
C SER A 23 -8.43 -19.43 38.31
N THR A 24 -7.65 -18.38 38.59
CA THR A 24 -7.12 -18.00 39.90
C THR A 24 -8.15 -17.42 40.89
N ARG A 25 -9.44 -17.79 40.77
CA ARG A 25 -10.52 -17.30 41.66
C ARG A 25 -11.05 -18.42 42.54
N THR A 26 -10.40 -18.61 43.68
CA THR A 26 -10.70 -19.66 44.67
C THR A 26 -12.07 -19.53 45.36
N ASP A 27 -12.68 -18.34 45.39
CA ASP A 27 -13.90 -18.13 46.20
C ASP A 27 -15.20 -18.62 45.52
N ILE A 28 -15.23 -18.66 44.18
CA ILE A 28 -16.40 -19.15 43.41
C ILE A 28 -16.44 -20.69 43.38
N CYS A 29 -15.27 -21.33 43.42
CA CYS A 29 -15.16 -22.80 43.49
C CYS A 29 -15.64 -23.37 44.83
N PHE A 30 -15.51 -22.61 45.92
CA PHE A 30 -15.91 -23.06 47.26
C PHE A 30 -17.44 -23.05 47.44
N GLN A 31 -18.13 -22.02 46.92
CA GLN A 31 -19.60 -21.94 46.98
C GLN A 31 -20.28 -23.01 46.12
N LYS A 32 -19.70 -23.37 44.96
CA LYS A 32 -20.26 -24.41 44.07
C LYS A 32 -20.11 -25.83 44.63
N HIS A 33 -19.02 -26.14 45.32
CA HIS A 33 -18.87 -27.44 45.99
C HIS A 33 -19.83 -27.61 47.18
N ALA A 34 -20.10 -26.54 47.94
CA ALA A 34 -21.06 -26.57 49.04
C ALA A 34 -22.51 -26.80 48.54
N LEU A 35 -22.89 -26.20 47.42
CA LEU A 35 -24.21 -26.36 46.80
C LEU A 35 -24.45 -27.78 46.23
N MET A 36 -23.42 -28.44 45.70
CA MET A 36 -23.55 -29.84 45.25
C MET A 36 -23.71 -30.84 46.40
N PHE A 37 -23.05 -30.61 47.54
CA PHE A 37 -23.18 -31.46 48.73
C PHE A 37 -24.56 -31.31 49.41
N TYR A 38 -25.14 -30.11 49.36
CA TYR A 38 -26.47 -29.84 49.91
C TYR A 38 -27.59 -30.38 49.01
N ALA A 39 -27.44 -30.28 47.69
CA ALA A 39 -28.42 -30.78 46.72
C ALA A 39 -28.52 -32.31 46.64
N THR A 40 -27.47 -33.04 47.06
CA THR A 40 -27.49 -34.51 47.11
C THR A 40 -28.18 -35.06 48.36
N SER A 41 -28.42 -34.24 49.39
CA SER A 41 -28.94 -34.69 50.67
C SER A 41 -30.41 -34.32 50.95
N HIS A 42 -31.01 -33.33 50.28
CA HIS A 42 -32.40 -32.90 50.56
C HIS A 42 -33.20 -32.56 49.30
N GLY A 43 -33.96 -33.54 48.79
CA GLY A 43 -35.09 -33.44 47.85
C GLY A 43 -35.25 -32.15 47.01
N MET A 44 -34.93 -32.24 45.73
CA MET A 44 -34.97 -31.14 44.76
C MET A 44 -36.36 -30.84 44.20
N ASP A 45 -37.12 -29.93 44.81
CA ASP A 45 -38.19 -29.23 44.08
C ASP A 45 -38.36 -27.76 44.52
N GLU A 46 -38.14 -27.45 45.79
CA GLU A 46 -38.29 -26.08 46.31
C GLU A 46 -37.00 -25.25 46.17
N LEU A 47 -35.82 -25.88 46.33
CA LEU A 47 -34.50 -25.29 46.09
C LEU A 47 -34.28 -24.88 44.62
N LEU A 48 -34.87 -25.60 43.66
CA LEU A 48 -34.75 -25.30 42.24
C LEU A 48 -35.47 -24.01 41.85
N ARG A 49 -36.58 -23.67 42.54
CA ARG A 49 -37.31 -22.42 42.32
C ARG A 49 -36.56 -21.22 42.88
N GLU A 50 -35.97 -21.34 44.07
CA GLU A 50 -35.15 -20.28 44.66
C GLU A 50 -33.84 -20.08 43.91
N ILE A 51 -33.16 -21.15 43.48
CA ILE A 51 -31.94 -21.06 42.64
C ILE A 51 -32.26 -20.45 41.27
N MET A 52 -33.42 -20.74 40.67
CA MET A 52 -33.84 -20.09 39.43
C MET A 52 -34.19 -18.62 39.62
N LEU A 53 -34.81 -18.24 40.74
CA LEU A 53 -35.10 -16.84 41.09
C LEU A 53 -33.82 -16.04 41.36
N ILE A 54 -32.85 -16.63 42.07
CA ILE A 54 -31.53 -16.03 42.31
C ILE A 54 -30.75 -15.91 41.00
N ASN A 55 -30.80 -16.91 40.11
CA ASN A 55 -30.20 -16.80 38.77
C ASN A 55 -30.89 -15.74 37.89
N ARG A 56 -32.21 -15.56 38.00
CA ARG A 56 -32.95 -14.52 37.25
C ARG A 56 -32.63 -13.12 37.78
N LEU A 57 -32.50 -12.96 39.09
CA LEU A 57 -32.09 -11.70 39.73
C LEU A 57 -30.60 -11.39 39.49
N LEU A 58 -29.72 -12.40 39.51
CA LEU A 58 -28.31 -12.26 39.13
C LEU A 58 -28.15 -11.90 37.65
N LEU A 59 -28.98 -12.42 36.74
CA LEU A 59 -28.98 -12.04 35.32
C LEU A 59 -29.50 -10.61 35.09
N ILE A 60 -30.47 -10.14 35.87
CA ILE A 60 -30.96 -8.75 35.83
C ILE A 60 -29.92 -7.78 36.43
N PHE A 61 -29.18 -8.20 37.46
CA PHE A 61 -28.08 -7.41 38.02
C PHE A 61 -26.82 -7.42 37.12
N TYR A 62 -26.53 -8.54 36.45
CA TYR A 62 -25.43 -8.66 35.48
C TYR A 62 -25.72 -7.90 34.17
N SER A 63 -26.99 -7.77 33.75
CA SER A 63 -27.34 -7.02 32.53
C SER A 63 -27.20 -5.50 32.69
N ARG A 64 -27.12 -4.97 33.92
CA ARG A 64 -26.82 -3.56 34.19
C ARG A 64 -25.36 -3.26 34.56
N SER A 65 -24.53 -4.27 34.87
CA SER A 65 -23.17 -4.05 35.37
C SER A 65 -22.06 -4.81 34.64
N VAL A 66 -22.37 -5.55 33.57
CA VAL A 66 -21.35 -6.13 32.70
C VAL A 66 -21.35 -5.41 31.36
N LYS A 67 -20.30 -4.60 31.16
CA LYS A 67 -19.73 -4.38 29.82
C LYS A 67 -19.39 -5.76 29.27
N ILE A 68 -20.36 -6.39 28.61
CA ILE A 68 -20.10 -7.52 27.73
C ILE A 68 -19.12 -6.96 26.71
N LYS A 69 -17.86 -7.41 26.77
CA LYS A 69 -16.94 -7.24 25.65
C LYS A 69 -17.70 -7.77 24.44
N LYS A 70 -18.13 -6.86 23.57
CA LYS A 70 -18.76 -7.17 22.30
C LYS A 70 -17.95 -8.29 21.67
N THR A 71 -18.51 -9.50 21.61
CA THR A 71 -18.16 -10.41 20.53
C THR A 71 -18.54 -9.64 19.28
N THR A 72 -17.56 -9.09 18.58
CA THR A 72 -17.77 -8.29 17.37
C THR A 72 -18.46 -9.20 16.36
N VAL A 73 -19.79 -9.07 16.24
CA VAL A 73 -20.50 -9.56 15.08
C VAL A 73 -20.05 -8.65 13.95
N ILE A 74 -19.02 -9.10 13.24
CA ILE A 74 -18.53 -8.43 12.04
C ILE A 74 -19.71 -8.41 11.08
N SER A 75 -20.20 -7.21 10.77
CA SER A 75 -21.32 -7.04 9.86
C SER A 75 -20.95 -7.58 8.48
N GLU A 76 -21.92 -8.05 7.70
CA GLU A 76 -21.70 -8.55 6.34
C GLU A 76 -20.94 -7.52 5.47
N LYS A 77 -21.18 -6.23 5.71
CA LYS A 77 -20.42 -5.12 5.11
C LYS A 77 -18.94 -5.12 5.48
N GLU A 78 -18.60 -5.41 6.73
CA GLU A 78 -17.20 -5.49 7.18
C GLU A 78 -16.50 -6.75 6.65
N ILE A 79 -17.21 -7.88 6.50
CA ILE A 79 -16.68 -9.09 5.85
C ILE A 79 -16.37 -8.81 4.37
N ILE A 80 -17.29 -8.19 3.64
CA ILE A 80 -17.10 -7.80 2.24
C ILE A 80 -15.95 -6.78 2.10
N ALA A 81 -15.86 -5.80 3.01
CA ALA A 81 -14.76 -4.83 3.01
C ALA A 81 -13.41 -5.51 3.27
N MET A 82 -13.35 -6.46 4.21
CA MET A 82 -12.15 -7.27 4.50
C MET A 82 -11.76 -8.18 3.33
N GLU A 83 -12.74 -8.74 2.63
CA GLU A 83 -12.51 -9.58 1.45
C GLU A 83 -12.01 -8.75 0.26
N ASN A 84 -12.62 -7.59 0.01
CA ASN A 84 -12.17 -6.64 -1.01
C ASN A 84 -10.76 -6.10 -0.74
N THR A 85 -10.42 -5.75 0.51
CA THR A 85 -9.05 -5.35 0.87
C THR A 85 -8.05 -6.50 0.73
N LYS A 86 -8.47 -7.73 1.01
CA LYS A 86 -7.61 -8.91 0.79
C LYS A 86 -7.37 -9.20 -0.69
N ILE A 87 -8.40 -9.03 -1.53
CA ILE A 87 -8.28 -9.15 -3.00
C ILE A 87 -7.36 -8.04 -3.52
N ASP A 88 -7.58 -6.78 -3.12
CA ASP A 88 -6.73 -5.65 -3.49
C ASP A 88 -5.26 -5.90 -3.11
N ARG A 89 -5.00 -6.41 -1.89
CA ARG A 89 -3.64 -6.79 -1.47
C ARG A 89 -3.02 -7.86 -2.38
N ARG A 90 -3.79 -8.86 -2.81
CA ARG A 90 -3.29 -9.90 -3.73
C ARG A 90 -3.00 -9.33 -5.11
N VAL A 91 -3.87 -8.45 -5.62
CA VAL A 91 -3.68 -7.76 -6.91
C VAL A 91 -2.39 -6.94 -6.86
N ARG A 92 -2.23 -6.08 -5.84
CA ARG A 92 -1.01 -5.26 -5.66
C ARG A 92 0.25 -6.10 -5.57
N LYS A 93 0.21 -7.20 -4.80
CA LYS A 93 1.36 -8.12 -4.69
C LYS A 93 1.72 -8.74 -6.05
N THR A 94 0.71 -9.13 -6.83
CA THR A 94 0.90 -9.75 -8.14
C THR A 94 1.47 -8.74 -9.13
N LYS A 95 0.88 -7.54 -9.21
CA LYS A 95 1.41 -6.42 -10.02
C LYS A 95 2.85 -6.10 -9.67
N ALA A 96 3.19 -6.01 -8.38
CA ALA A 96 4.55 -5.72 -7.92
C ALA A 96 5.56 -6.82 -8.31
N LEU A 97 5.16 -8.10 -8.25
CA LEU A 97 6.00 -9.20 -8.71
C LEU A 97 6.23 -9.14 -10.22
N LEU A 98 5.17 -8.94 -10.99
CA LEU A 98 5.26 -8.79 -12.43
C LEU A 98 6.15 -7.60 -12.81
N LEU A 99 5.95 -6.43 -12.19
CA LEU A 99 6.77 -5.25 -12.43
C LEU A 99 8.25 -5.53 -12.15
N LYS A 100 8.56 -6.18 -11.03
CA LYS A 100 9.94 -6.59 -10.71
C LYS A 100 10.53 -7.49 -11.80
N GLY A 101 9.77 -8.47 -12.29
CA GLY A 101 10.22 -9.35 -13.37
C GLY A 101 10.44 -8.60 -14.68
N LEU A 102 9.54 -7.68 -15.01
CA LEU A 102 9.64 -6.85 -16.22
C LEU A 102 10.90 -5.97 -16.16
N THR A 103 11.12 -5.27 -15.04
CA THR A 103 12.31 -4.41 -14.88
C THR A 103 13.60 -5.21 -14.98
N GLN A 104 13.63 -6.44 -14.45
CA GLN A 104 14.81 -7.31 -14.55
C GLN A 104 15.06 -7.74 -16.01
N LEU A 105 14.02 -8.14 -16.75
CA LEU A 105 14.18 -8.53 -18.15
C LEU A 105 14.59 -7.34 -19.04
N MET A 106 14.09 -6.15 -18.74
CA MET A 106 14.47 -4.92 -19.44
C MET A 106 15.91 -4.48 -19.15
N GLU A 107 16.55 -4.97 -18.09
CA GLU A 107 18.00 -4.75 -17.91
C GLU A 107 18.83 -5.61 -18.87
N GLU A 108 18.26 -6.72 -19.37
CA GLU A 108 18.97 -7.70 -20.19
C GLU A 108 18.69 -7.57 -21.70
N LYS A 109 17.50 -7.05 -22.08
CA LYS A 109 17.07 -6.97 -23.48
C LYS A 109 15.90 -6.02 -23.71
N ASP A 110 15.75 -5.60 -24.96
CA ASP A 110 14.65 -4.72 -25.38
C ASP A 110 13.28 -5.32 -25.07
N VAL A 111 12.34 -4.45 -24.67
CA VAL A 111 10.96 -4.80 -24.34
C VAL A 111 10.25 -5.62 -25.44
N ASN A 112 10.56 -5.36 -26.71
CA ASN A 112 10.02 -6.06 -27.88
C ASN A 112 10.37 -7.56 -27.90
N HIS A 113 11.41 -7.97 -27.19
CA HIS A 113 11.90 -9.35 -27.10
C HIS A 113 11.49 -10.06 -25.80
N ILE A 114 10.69 -9.41 -24.95
CA ILE A 114 10.14 -9.98 -23.72
C ILE A 114 8.83 -10.68 -24.05
N SER A 115 8.69 -11.93 -23.62
CA SER A 115 7.43 -12.68 -23.78
C SER A 115 6.68 -12.83 -22.46
N VAL A 116 5.35 -12.92 -22.52
CA VAL A 116 4.52 -13.19 -21.33
C VAL A 116 4.98 -14.46 -20.62
N ARG A 117 5.32 -15.52 -21.38
CA ARG A 117 5.79 -16.79 -20.83
C ARG A 117 7.05 -16.59 -19.99
N GLU A 118 8.06 -15.95 -20.58
CA GLU A 118 9.34 -15.73 -19.91
C GLU A 118 9.17 -14.88 -18.65
N LEU A 119 8.40 -13.80 -18.72
CA LEU A 119 8.10 -12.97 -17.57
C LEU A 119 7.43 -13.79 -16.45
N THR A 120 6.41 -14.58 -16.79
CA THR A 120 5.67 -15.38 -15.80
C THR A 120 6.50 -16.51 -15.22
N ASP A 121 7.37 -17.12 -16.04
CA ASP A 121 8.30 -18.17 -15.61
C ASP A 121 9.35 -17.58 -14.65
N LEU A 122 9.85 -16.35 -14.91
CA LEU A 122 10.82 -15.65 -14.06
C LEU A 122 10.28 -15.35 -12.65
N VAL A 123 9.00 -14.98 -12.54
CA VAL A 123 8.39 -14.57 -11.27
C VAL A 123 7.53 -15.66 -10.60
N ASP A 124 7.61 -16.89 -11.11
CA ASP A 124 6.85 -18.06 -10.62
C ASP A 124 5.33 -17.82 -10.56
N LEU A 125 4.77 -17.35 -11.68
CA LEU A 125 3.33 -17.14 -11.86
C LEU A 125 2.79 -17.93 -13.04
N ASN A 126 1.50 -18.28 -12.99
CA ASN A 126 0.83 -18.82 -14.15
C ASN A 126 0.55 -17.69 -15.16
N ARG A 127 0.69 -17.97 -16.47
CA ARG A 127 0.25 -17.08 -17.56
C ARG A 127 -1.19 -16.60 -17.40
N GLY A 128 -2.09 -17.47 -16.92
CA GLY A 128 -3.46 -17.07 -16.62
C GLY A 128 -3.55 -15.92 -15.62
N THR A 129 -2.63 -15.86 -14.65
CA THR A 129 -2.55 -14.78 -13.65
C THR A 129 -2.10 -13.46 -14.27
N PHE A 130 -1.17 -13.49 -15.24
CA PHE A 130 -0.78 -12.29 -15.98
C PHE A 130 -1.97 -11.70 -16.73
N TYR A 131 -2.72 -12.54 -17.44
CA TYR A 131 -3.85 -12.10 -18.26
C TYR A 131 -5.06 -11.57 -17.46
N LEU A 132 -5.07 -11.72 -16.13
CA LEU A 132 -6.04 -11.04 -15.26
C LEU A 132 -5.74 -9.55 -15.08
N HIS A 133 -4.52 -9.11 -15.39
CA HIS A 133 -4.04 -7.75 -15.16
C HIS A 133 -3.68 -7.04 -16.46
N TYR A 134 -3.13 -7.77 -17.44
CA TYR A 134 -2.56 -7.19 -18.65
C TYR A 134 -2.89 -8.03 -19.87
N ARG A 135 -3.18 -7.39 -21.00
CA ARG A 135 -3.43 -8.06 -22.28
C ARG A 135 -2.16 -8.69 -22.87
N ASP A 136 -1.05 -7.96 -22.78
CA ASP A 136 0.25 -8.30 -23.34
C ASP A 136 1.34 -7.48 -22.63
N ILE A 137 2.61 -7.67 -23.00
CA ILE A 137 3.74 -6.96 -22.38
C ILE A 137 3.65 -5.45 -22.60
N PHE A 138 3.19 -5.00 -23.78
CA PHE A 138 3.08 -3.57 -24.08
C PHE A 138 1.97 -2.90 -23.28
N ASP A 139 0.84 -3.58 -23.09
CA ASP A 139 -0.22 -3.14 -22.18
C ASP A 139 0.28 -3.01 -20.75
N MET A 140 1.10 -3.97 -20.28
CA MET A 140 1.74 -3.86 -18.97
C MET A 140 2.67 -2.65 -18.87
N VAL A 141 3.51 -2.43 -19.88
CA VAL A 141 4.44 -1.28 -19.95
C VAL A 141 3.66 0.03 -19.90
N ASN A 142 2.65 0.20 -20.75
CA ASN A 142 1.82 1.41 -20.79
C ASN A 142 1.13 1.68 -19.43
N GLN A 143 0.55 0.66 -18.80
CA GLN A 143 -0.08 0.83 -17.49
C GLN A 143 0.93 1.22 -16.40
N VAL A 144 2.16 0.66 -16.44
CA VAL A 144 3.24 1.04 -15.52
C VAL A 144 3.66 2.49 -15.76
N GLU A 145 3.80 2.91 -17.01
CA GLU A 145 4.08 4.32 -17.32
C GLU A 145 2.97 5.25 -16.83
N ASP A 146 1.70 4.89 -17.03
CA ASP A 146 0.57 5.69 -16.57
C ASP A 146 0.57 5.82 -15.04
N GLU A 147 0.83 4.73 -14.31
CA GLU A 147 0.98 4.72 -12.86
C GLU A 147 2.16 5.61 -12.39
N LEU A 148 3.26 5.65 -13.17
CA LEU A 148 4.42 6.52 -12.89
C LEU A 148 4.08 7.99 -13.16
N PHE A 149 3.49 8.31 -14.30
CA PHE A 149 3.17 9.69 -14.65
C PHE A 149 2.07 10.28 -13.78
N GLN A 150 1.16 9.47 -13.27
CA GLN A 150 0.22 9.90 -12.24
C GLN A 150 0.96 10.34 -10.95
N GLN A 151 1.92 9.54 -10.46
CA GLN A 151 2.74 9.93 -9.30
C GLN A 151 3.56 11.19 -9.57
N PHE A 152 4.06 11.33 -10.80
CA PHE A 152 4.76 12.55 -11.22
C PHE A 152 3.84 13.76 -11.10
N ASP A 153 2.62 13.71 -11.65
CA ASP A 153 1.67 14.80 -11.58
C ASP A 153 1.26 15.14 -10.14
N GLU A 154 1.08 14.14 -9.27
CA GLU A 154 0.80 14.32 -7.85
C GLU A 154 1.89 15.16 -7.15
N LEU A 155 3.18 14.91 -7.41
CA LEU A 155 4.29 15.70 -6.86
C LEU A 155 4.25 17.18 -7.26
N PHE A 156 3.72 17.50 -8.45
CA PHE A 156 3.52 18.90 -8.86
C PHE A 156 2.31 19.53 -8.20
N HIS A 157 1.24 18.76 -7.95
CA HIS A 157 0.03 19.28 -7.30
C HIS A 157 0.20 19.51 -5.80
N GLU A 158 0.89 18.62 -5.08
CA GLU A 158 1.14 18.78 -3.64
C GLU A 158 1.91 20.06 -3.32
N ASN A 159 2.88 20.41 -4.17
CA ASN A 159 3.72 21.61 -4.02
C ASN A 159 3.03 22.91 -4.48
N ALA A 160 1.90 22.84 -5.20
CA ALA A 160 1.10 24.01 -5.60
C ALA A 160 0.14 24.49 -4.49
N SER A 161 0.00 23.73 -3.39
CA SER A 161 -0.94 24.01 -2.29
C SER A 161 -0.54 25.20 -1.40
N GLY A 162 0.63 25.80 -1.62
CA GLY A 162 1.13 26.97 -0.90
C GLY A 162 1.26 28.17 -1.83
N ASP A 163 0.48 29.22 -1.56
CA ASP A 163 0.55 30.59 -2.12
C ASP A 163 1.27 30.70 -3.48
N ASP A 164 0.55 30.29 -4.53
CA ASP A 164 1.04 30.17 -5.89
C ASP A 164 1.26 31.56 -6.52
N SER A 165 2.51 31.99 -6.60
CA SER A 165 2.88 33.02 -7.58
C SER A 165 4.22 32.82 -8.28
N THR A 166 5.05 31.83 -7.88
CA THR A 166 6.27 31.51 -8.66
C THR A 166 6.69 30.05 -8.50
N THR A 167 6.17 29.16 -9.34
CA THR A 167 6.88 27.90 -9.61
C THR A 167 8.27 28.25 -10.17
N THR A 168 9.33 27.94 -9.41
CA THR A 168 10.72 28.23 -9.79
C THR A 168 11.30 27.09 -10.61
N THR A 169 12.37 27.37 -11.36
CA THR A 169 13.14 26.33 -12.08
C THR A 169 13.60 25.24 -11.11
N LEU A 170 14.14 25.63 -9.96
CA LEU A 170 14.54 24.70 -8.90
C LEU A 170 13.38 23.82 -8.42
N THR A 171 12.18 24.37 -8.21
CA THR A 171 11.01 23.57 -7.80
C THR A 171 10.66 22.49 -8.81
N VAL A 172 10.65 22.82 -10.11
CA VAL A 172 10.39 21.85 -11.19
C VAL A 172 11.46 20.77 -11.20
N LEU A 173 12.74 21.17 -11.09
CA LEU A 173 13.85 20.23 -11.07
C LEU A 173 13.80 19.31 -9.85
N THR A 174 13.52 19.83 -8.66
CA THR A 174 13.36 19.02 -7.44
C THR A 174 12.25 18.00 -7.61
N ASN A 175 11.09 18.38 -8.13
CA ASN A 175 10.00 17.42 -8.38
C ASN A 175 10.43 16.31 -9.34
N VAL A 176 11.16 16.66 -10.41
CA VAL A 176 11.67 15.70 -11.38
C VAL A 176 12.67 14.75 -10.74
N PHE A 177 13.71 15.25 -10.06
CA PHE A 177 14.72 14.38 -9.45
C PHE A 177 14.16 13.54 -8.30
N THR A 178 13.23 14.07 -7.51
CA THR A 178 12.51 13.33 -6.46
C THR A 178 11.67 12.20 -7.05
N PHE A 179 10.96 12.46 -8.15
CA PHE A 179 10.22 11.43 -8.86
C PHE A 179 11.13 10.29 -9.33
N LEU A 180 12.29 10.63 -9.91
CA LEU A 180 13.27 9.64 -10.38
C LEU A 180 13.83 8.81 -9.21
N ALA A 181 14.16 9.46 -8.09
CA ALA A 181 14.66 8.78 -6.89
C ALA A 181 13.61 7.82 -6.28
N ASN A 182 12.37 8.27 -6.17
CA ASN A 182 11.28 7.45 -5.62
C ASN A 182 10.96 6.21 -6.47
N ASN A 183 11.28 6.26 -7.77
CA ASN A 183 10.99 5.23 -8.74
C ASN A 183 12.25 4.60 -9.36
N GLU A 184 13.38 4.68 -8.66
CA GLU A 184 14.73 4.36 -9.15
C GLU A 184 14.81 3.12 -10.05
N LYS A 185 14.30 1.98 -9.57
CA LYS A 185 14.39 0.69 -10.27
C LYS A 185 13.61 0.68 -11.57
N THR A 186 12.38 1.20 -11.54
CA THR A 186 11.52 1.24 -12.72
C THR A 186 12.06 2.25 -13.72
N VAL A 187 12.42 3.45 -13.26
CA VAL A 187 13.00 4.51 -14.10
C VAL A 187 14.30 4.02 -14.76
N ARG A 188 15.17 3.31 -14.03
CA ARG A 188 16.40 2.73 -14.58
C ARG A 188 16.12 1.77 -15.73
N ALA A 189 15.09 0.92 -15.61
CA ALA A 189 14.71 0.00 -16.68
C ALA A 189 14.16 0.75 -17.91
N PHE A 190 13.31 1.76 -17.71
CA PHE A 190 12.64 2.49 -18.78
C PHE A 190 13.52 3.54 -19.47
N MET A 191 14.48 4.13 -18.76
CA MET A 191 15.47 5.07 -19.31
C MET A 191 16.79 4.38 -19.68
N GLY A 192 16.87 3.06 -19.46
CA GLY A 192 18.05 2.25 -19.77
C GLY A 192 18.23 2.01 -21.28
N PRO A 193 19.33 1.33 -21.67
CA PRO A 193 19.65 1.06 -23.08
C PRO A 193 18.59 0.25 -23.83
N HIS A 194 17.79 -0.52 -23.10
CA HIS A 194 16.73 -1.40 -23.59
C HIS A 194 15.32 -0.89 -23.24
N GLY A 195 15.26 0.31 -22.67
CA GLY A 195 14.04 0.98 -22.25
C GLY A 195 13.20 1.47 -23.42
N ASP A 196 12.05 2.05 -23.11
CA ASP A 196 11.16 2.61 -24.13
C ASP A 196 11.42 4.11 -24.30
N LEU A 197 11.75 4.52 -25.52
CA LEU A 197 11.93 5.93 -25.87
C LEU A 197 10.64 6.75 -25.65
N THR A 198 9.47 6.10 -25.70
CA THR A 198 8.19 6.77 -25.42
C THR A 198 8.15 7.34 -24.01
N PHE A 199 8.74 6.67 -23.00
CA PHE A 199 8.82 7.15 -21.62
C PHE A 199 9.50 8.52 -21.54
N ILE A 200 10.68 8.67 -22.14
CA ILE A 200 11.43 9.94 -22.15
C ILE A 200 10.63 11.03 -22.86
N ASN A 201 9.97 10.70 -23.97
CA ASN A 201 9.16 11.67 -24.71
C ASN A 201 7.94 12.12 -23.91
N ARG A 202 7.25 11.21 -23.21
CA ARG A 202 6.14 11.55 -22.31
C ARG A 202 6.60 12.44 -21.15
N LEU A 203 7.75 12.12 -20.53
CA LEU A 203 8.34 12.96 -19.48
C LEU A 203 8.64 14.38 -19.98
N LYS A 204 9.23 14.52 -21.18
CA LYS A 204 9.46 15.82 -21.81
C LYS A 204 8.16 16.60 -21.98
N GLU A 205 7.12 16.00 -22.55
CA GLU A 205 5.86 16.70 -22.84
C GLU A 205 5.14 17.17 -21.56
N LEU A 206 5.17 16.36 -20.50
CA LEU A 206 4.62 16.75 -19.19
C LEU A 206 5.32 17.99 -18.63
N VAL A 207 6.65 18.03 -18.70
CA VAL A 207 7.43 19.20 -18.24
C VAL A 207 7.25 20.39 -19.19
N LYS A 208 7.18 20.15 -20.50
CA LYS A 208 7.05 21.20 -21.54
C LYS A 208 5.87 22.11 -21.29
N THR A 209 4.71 21.53 -20.99
CA THR A 209 3.48 22.29 -20.76
C THR A 209 3.62 23.25 -19.57
N ARG A 210 4.25 22.80 -18.49
CA ARG A 210 4.49 23.62 -17.29
C ARG A 210 5.53 24.72 -17.54
N VAL A 211 6.63 24.36 -18.20
CA VAL A 211 7.69 25.33 -18.55
C VAL A 211 7.15 26.37 -19.52
N ARG A 212 6.25 26.00 -20.44
CA ARG A 212 5.59 26.95 -21.35
C ARG A 212 4.75 27.98 -20.60
N HIS A 213 3.93 27.55 -19.66
CA HIS A 213 3.14 28.49 -18.85
C HIS A 213 4.04 29.48 -18.11
N SER A 214 5.09 29.00 -17.45
CA SER A 214 6.06 29.88 -16.76
C SER A 214 6.81 30.82 -17.71
N TRP A 215 7.13 30.37 -18.92
CA TRP A 215 7.76 31.18 -19.95
C TRP A 215 6.88 32.33 -20.42
N GLU A 216 5.60 32.05 -20.64
CA GLU A 216 4.59 33.02 -21.08
C GLU A 216 4.29 34.05 -19.98
N ASP A 217 4.14 33.62 -18.72
CA ASP A 217 3.91 34.52 -17.57
C ASP A 217 5.07 35.51 -17.35
N ARG A 218 6.30 35.09 -17.64
CA ARG A 218 7.49 35.93 -17.55
C ARG A 218 7.67 36.86 -18.75
N GLY A 219 6.77 36.82 -19.74
CA GLY A 219 6.83 37.66 -20.94
C GLY A 219 8.05 37.38 -21.82
N MET A 220 8.56 36.15 -21.80
CA MET A 220 9.74 35.76 -22.58
C MET A 220 9.40 35.59 -24.08
N ALA A 221 10.42 35.70 -24.94
CA ALA A 221 10.25 35.69 -26.41
C ALA A 221 9.60 34.38 -26.91
N PRO A 222 8.37 34.40 -27.44
CA PRO A 222 7.64 33.16 -27.79
C PRO A 222 8.33 32.34 -28.88
N ASP A 223 8.99 32.98 -29.84
CA ASP A 223 9.70 32.34 -30.95
C ASP A 223 10.98 31.59 -30.51
N LYS A 224 11.44 31.81 -29.27
CA LYS A 224 12.63 31.14 -28.71
C LYS A 224 12.30 29.94 -27.84
N PHE A 225 11.04 29.75 -27.47
CA PHE A 225 10.63 28.72 -26.52
C PHE A 225 11.05 27.31 -26.96
N GLU A 226 10.81 26.93 -28.23
CA GLU A 226 11.13 25.57 -28.69
C GLU A 226 12.63 25.27 -28.64
N TYR A 227 13.49 26.24 -28.99
CA TYR A 227 14.94 26.09 -28.91
C TYR A 227 15.42 26.04 -27.46
N PHE A 228 14.88 26.93 -26.61
CA PHE A 228 15.17 26.93 -25.18
C PHE A 228 14.80 25.60 -24.53
N PHE A 229 13.58 25.11 -24.77
CA PHE A 229 13.10 23.87 -24.21
C PHE A 229 13.91 22.67 -24.72
N ALA A 230 14.20 22.61 -26.02
CA ALA A 230 15.01 21.53 -26.58
C ALA A 230 16.42 21.46 -25.95
N TYR A 231 17.08 22.61 -25.79
CA TYR A 231 18.40 22.68 -25.17
C TYR A 231 18.37 22.26 -23.68
N THR A 232 17.47 22.86 -22.91
CA THR A 232 17.38 22.62 -21.46
C THR A 232 16.89 21.21 -21.14
N ALA A 233 15.91 20.68 -21.86
CA ALA A 233 15.43 19.31 -21.69
C ALA A 233 16.51 18.29 -22.05
N ALA A 234 17.26 18.50 -23.13
CA ALA A 234 18.37 17.61 -23.50
C ALA A 234 19.47 17.61 -22.42
N GLY A 235 19.84 18.78 -21.89
CA GLY A 235 20.79 18.91 -20.79
C GLY A 235 20.34 18.18 -19.52
N CYS A 236 19.06 18.36 -19.14
CA CYS A 236 18.49 17.69 -17.97
C CYS A 236 18.45 16.17 -18.15
N ILE A 237 18.04 15.66 -19.32
CA ILE A 237 18.01 14.21 -19.58
C ILE A 237 19.42 13.61 -19.53
N GLY A 238 20.41 14.29 -20.11
CA GLY A 238 21.80 13.84 -20.03
C GLY A 238 22.29 13.77 -18.58
N LEU A 239 21.88 14.71 -17.73
CA LEU A 239 22.18 14.71 -16.30
C LEU A 239 21.47 13.56 -15.56
N MET A 240 20.19 13.30 -15.87
CA MET A 240 19.45 12.16 -15.33
C MET A 240 20.12 10.84 -15.70
N GLU A 241 20.43 10.62 -16.97
CA GLU A 241 21.12 9.41 -17.44
C GLU A 241 22.48 9.22 -16.76
N ALA A 242 23.23 10.30 -16.54
CA ALA A 242 24.50 10.24 -15.82
C ALA A 242 24.31 9.80 -14.36
N TRP A 243 23.30 10.35 -13.68
CA TRP A 243 22.95 9.99 -12.30
C TRP A 243 22.45 8.54 -12.17
N LEU A 244 21.62 8.09 -13.13
CA LEU A 244 21.18 6.69 -13.25
C LEU A 244 22.39 5.74 -13.38
N ARG A 245 23.34 6.06 -14.27
CA ARG A 245 24.56 5.26 -14.47
C ARG A 245 25.49 5.28 -13.26
N GLY A 246 25.57 6.42 -12.56
CA GLY A 246 26.32 6.56 -11.31
C GLY A 246 25.69 5.82 -10.12
N GLY A 247 24.45 5.34 -10.27
CA GLY A 247 23.75 4.59 -9.23
C GLY A 247 23.20 5.47 -8.11
N PHE A 248 22.71 6.67 -8.43
CA PHE A 248 22.03 7.58 -7.50
C PHE A 248 22.87 7.88 -6.23
N GLN A 249 24.14 8.27 -6.40
CA GLN A 249 25.01 8.57 -5.25
C GLN A 249 24.60 9.89 -4.56
N GLU A 250 24.30 10.90 -5.35
CA GLU A 250 23.82 12.22 -4.90
C GLU A 250 22.33 12.16 -4.56
N SER A 251 21.87 13.06 -3.69
CA SER A 251 20.45 13.23 -3.38
C SER A 251 19.69 13.90 -4.54
N ALA A 252 18.36 13.74 -4.55
CA ALA A 252 17.51 14.42 -5.53
C ALA A 252 17.67 15.95 -5.48
N GLU A 253 17.80 16.52 -4.29
CA GLU A 253 18.00 17.94 -4.05
C GLU A 253 19.37 18.44 -4.55
N GLU A 254 20.42 17.64 -4.35
CA GLU A 254 21.76 17.94 -4.85
C GLU A 254 21.77 17.99 -6.38
N MET A 255 21.12 17.00 -7.03
CA MET A 255 21.00 16.95 -8.47
C MET A 255 20.12 18.06 -9.04
N ALA A 256 19.02 18.40 -8.36
CA ALA A 256 18.17 19.53 -8.74
C ALA A 256 18.94 20.86 -8.66
N SER A 257 19.72 21.05 -7.60
CA SER A 257 20.55 22.25 -7.43
C SER A 257 21.64 22.35 -8.50
N LEU A 258 22.30 21.23 -8.82
CA LEU A 258 23.28 21.17 -9.89
C LEU A 258 22.66 21.50 -11.25
N ALA A 259 21.49 20.93 -11.55
CA ALA A 259 20.76 21.20 -12.77
C ALA A 259 20.37 22.68 -12.86
N ASP A 260 19.86 23.27 -11.78
CA ASP A 260 19.46 24.69 -11.73
C ASP A 260 20.63 25.62 -12.04
N VAL A 261 21.78 25.39 -11.40
CA VAL A 261 23.03 26.13 -11.65
C VAL A 261 23.46 26.01 -13.11
N LEU A 262 23.46 24.79 -13.66
CA LEU A 262 23.87 24.57 -15.06
C LEU A 262 22.92 25.25 -16.06
N LEU A 263 21.62 25.26 -15.78
CA LEU A 263 20.62 25.88 -16.64
C LEU A 263 20.68 27.41 -16.59
N LEU A 264 20.86 28.00 -15.41
CA LEU A 264 20.81 29.46 -15.23
C LEU A 264 22.18 30.15 -15.42
N ASN A 265 23.27 29.48 -15.07
CA ASN A 265 24.61 30.07 -15.03
C ASN A 265 25.62 29.36 -15.95
N GLY A 266 25.22 28.25 -16.60
CA GLY A 266 26.11 27.41 -17.36
C GLY A 266 27.22 26.81 -16.50
N ILE A 267 28.42 26.66 -17.08
CA ILE A 267 29.57 26.09 -16.36
C ILE A 267 30.31 27.12 -15.49
N HIS A 268 29.99 28.42 -15.58
CA HIS A 268 30.77 29.47 -14.94
C HIS A 268 30.96 29.26 -13.43
N PRO A 269 29.93 28.88 -12.64
CA PRO A 269 30.11 28.63 -11.21
C PRO A 269 30.97 27.41 -10.87
N LEU A 270 31.23 26.52 -11.85
CA LEU A 270 32.05 25.32 -11.69
C LEU A 270 33.52 25.55 -12.06
N LEU A 271 33.83 26.64 -12.75
CA LEU A 271 35.20 27.03 -13.06
C LEU A 271 35.85 27.59 -11.78
N LYS A 272 36.86 26.87 -11.28
CA LYS A 272 37.69 27.30 -10.15
C LYS A 272 38.77 28.28 -10.59
#